data_AF-A0A2D4K9P7-F1
#
_entry.id   AF-A0A2D4K9P7-F1
#
_cell.length_a   1.000
_cell.length_b   1.000
_cell.length_c   1.000
_cell.angle_alpha   90.00
_cell.angle_beta   90.00
_cell.angle_gamma   90.00
#
_symmetry.space_group_name_H-M   'P 1'
#
loop_
_entity.id
_entity.type
_entity.pdbx_description
1 polymer ?
#
loop_
_entity_poly.entity_id
_entity_poly.type
_entity_poly.pdbx_seq_one_letter_code
_entity_poly.pdbx_strand_id
1 'polypeptide(L)'
;MASLVWYNSARTAGQWLGYWLRQRLQWWRKFAISPSNFSSSAHNEEGRRGNNLYYNFPWGKETVETLQMLGDNELLQMYPGNVSRLYGRDGRKHVVPHVLSVNGNLDSGVLAYLYDSMQVSENGLAKKKALQRKVLKLHPCLAPIKVALDMGRGPAVELRQVCQELFKELLENEISVWPGYLETMQSSLEQLYTKYDEMGVLFTILISDATLENGLVQLRSRDTTLKETMHISRLKDFLIKYMSAAKNT
;
A
#
# COMPACT_ATOMS: atom_id res chain seq x y z
N MET A 1 -14.18 6.84 1.29
CA MET A 1 -13.71 8.23 1.44
C MET A 1 -12.98 8.38 2.77
N ALA A 2 -11.78 8.97 2.77
CA ALA A 2 -11.06 9.35 4.00
C ALA A 2 -11.04 10.87 4.11
N SER A 3 -11.44 11.41 5.26
CA SER A 3 -11.56 12.85 5.46
C SER A 3 -10.82 13.30 6.70
N LEU A 4 -10.14 14.44 6.58
CA LEU A 4 -9.55 15.18 7.67
C LEU A 4 -10.11 16.61 7.63
N VAL A 5 -10.70 17.02 8.76
CA VAL A 5 -11.13 18.41 8.97
C VAL A 5 -10.16 19.06 9.96
N TRP A 6 -9.51 20.13 9.52
CA TRP A 6 -8.51 20.84 10.29
C TRP A 6 -8.99 22.26 10.62
N TYR A 7 -9.12 22.53 11.92
CA TYR A 7 -9.49 23.84 12.44
C TYR A 7 -8.24 24.69 12.68
N ASN A 8 -8.19 25.88 12.11
CA ASN A 8 -7.05 26.79 12.27
C ASN A 8 -7.49 28.25 12.34
N SER A 9 -6.57 29.15 12.72
CA SER A 9 -6.85 30.58 12.63
C SER A 9 -6.79 31.05 11.18
N ALA A 10 -7.62 32.05 10.84
CA ALA A 10 -7.61 32.69 9.52
C ALA A 10 -6.20 33.12 9.08
N ARG A 11 -5.40 33.61 10.03
CA ARG A 11 -4.00 34.03 9.83
C ARG A 11 -3.09 32.91 9.34
N THR A 12 -3.29 31.68 9.82
CA THR A 12 -2.45 30.52 9.50
C THR A 12 -3.06 29.63 8.42
N ALA A 13 -4.25 29.96 7.92
CA ALA A 13 -4.99 29.14 6.95
C ALA A 13 -4.17 28.75 5.71
N GLY A 14 -3.53 29.73 5.06
CA GLY A 14 -2.70 29.47 3.89
C GLY A 14 -1.44 28.64 4.18
N GLN A 15 -0.85 28.81 5.38
CA GLN A 15 0.33 28.03 5.80
C GLN A 15 -0.05 26.56 6.00
N TRP A 16 -1.18 26.30 6.65
CA TRP A 16 -1.71 24.95 6.85
C TRP A 16 -2.13 24.29 5.54
N LEU A 17 -2.79 25.02 4.61
CA LEU A 17 -3.09 24.48 3.29
C LEU A 17 -1.82 24.04 2.57
N GLY A 18 -0.78 24.88 2.56
CA GLY A 18 0.51 24.55 1.95
C GLY A 18 1.23 23.39 2.64
N TYR A 19 1.14 23.30 3.97
CA TYR A 19 1.67 22.18 4.75
C TYR A 19 0.99 20.86 4.35
N TRP A 20 -0.34 20.82 4.41
CA TRP A 20 -1.11 19.61 4.10
C TRP A 20 -0.94 19.21 2.64
N LEU A 21 -0.91 20.16 1.70
CA LEU A 21 -0.63 19.86 0.30
C LEU A 21 0.68 19.08 0.12
N ARG A 22 1.77 19.55 0.74
CA ARG A 22 3.08 18.88 0.67
C ARG A 22 3.06 17.52 1.34
N GLN A 23 2.49 17.42 2.54
CA GLN A 23 2.42 16.16 3.28
C GLN A 23 1.60 15.10 2.54
N ARG A 24 0.43 15.47 2.00
CA ARG A 24 -0.44 14.54 1.27
C ARG A 24 0.18 14.13 -0.06
N LEU A 25 0.77 15.06 -0.82
CA LEU A 25 1.46 14.71 -2.06
C LEU A 25 2.68 13.80 -1.80
N GLN A 26 3.47 14.08 -0.76
CA GLN A 26 4.59 13.22 -0.35
C GLN A 26 4.11 11.82 0.05
N TRP A 27 3.00 11.73 0.78
CA TRP A 27 2.41 10.45 1.19
C TRP A 27 1.99 9.60 -0.01
N TRP A 28 1.30 10.18 -1.00
CA TRP A 28 0.93 9.46 -2.22
C TRP A 28 2.16 8.97 -2.99
N ARG A 29 3.18 9.82 -3.10
CA ARG A 29 4.42 9.52 -3.81
C ARG A 29 5.28 8.45 -3.13
N LYS A 30 5.23 8.37 -1.80
CA LYS A 30 6.05 7.43 -1.01
C LYS A 30 5.86 5.97 -1.46
N PHE A 31 4.63 5.57 -1.73
CA PHE A 31 4.31 4.18 -2.06
C PHE A 31 4.27 3.89 -3.56
N ALA A 32 4.56 4.88 -4.39
CA ALA A 32 4.51 4.77 -5.84
C ALA A 32 5.84 4.27 -6.42
N ILE A 33 5.77 3.39 -7.42
CA ILE A 33 6.88 3.05 -8.31
C ILE A 33 7.25 4.25 -9.16
N SER A 34 6.25 4.98 -9.69
CA SER A 34 6.46 6.18 -10.51
C SER A 34 5.85 7.42 -9.85
N PRO A 35 6.52 8.01 -8.83
CA PRO A 35 6.01 9.18 -8.09
C PRO A 35 5.62 10.39 -8.95
N SER A 36 6.17 10.51 -10.16
CA SER A 36 5.84 11.57 -11.11
C SER A 36 4.39 11.53 -11.61
N ASN A 37 3.71 10.38 -11.54
CA ASN A 37 2.31 10.26 -11.92
C ASN A 37 1.37 10.94 -10.92
N PHE A 38 1.84 11.18 -9.69
CA PHE A 38 1.12 11.98 -8.70
C PHE A 38 1.50 13.46 -8.84
N SER A 39 0.51 14.29 -9.12
CA SER A 39 0.67 15.74 -9.31
C SER A 39 -0.40 16.54 -8.57
N SER A 40 -0.24 17.85 -8.49
CA SER A 40 -1.19 18.74 -7.84
C SER A 40 -1.48 19.95 -8.70
N SER A 41 -2.71 20.48 -8.64
CA SER A 41 -3.04 21.79 -9.20
C SER A 41 -3.87 22.61 -8.21
N ALA A 42 -3.65 23.92 -8.20
CA ALA A 42 -4.47 24.84 -7.44
C ALA A 42 -5.78 25.10 -8.20
N HIS A 43 -6.87 25.25 -7.46
CA HIS A 43 -8.15 25.70 -7.98
C HIS A 43 -8.74 26.78 -7.08
N ASN A 44 -9.70 27.51 -7.62
CA ASN A 44 -10.47 28.51 -6.89
C ASN A 44 -11.93 28.36 -7.28
N GLU A 45 -12.69 27.65 -6.45
CA GLU A 45 -14.11 27.41 -6.65
C GLU A 45 -14.89 28.31 -5.69
N GLU A 46 -15.82 29.12 -6.22
CA GLU A 46 -16.66 30.02 -5.42
C GLU A 46 -15.86 30.97 -4.50
N GLY A 47 -14.65 31.37 -4.90
CA GLY A 47 -13.75 32.20 -4.11
C GLY A 47 -13.01 31.46 -2.98
N ARG A 48 -13.23 30.15 -2.85
CA ARG A 48 -12.51 29.25 -1.94
C ARG A 48 -11.30 28.68 -2.65
N ARG A 49 -10.12 29.03 -2.11
CA ARG A 49 -8.83 28.49 -2.58
C ARG A 49 -8.67 27.04 -2.12
N GLY A 50 -8.23 26.18 -3.03
CA GLY A 50 -7.98 24.77 -2.77
C GLY A 50 -6.92 24.19 -3.70
N ASN A 51 -6.62 22.92 -3.50
CA ASN A 51 -5.74 22.15 -4.37
C ASN A 51 -6.34 20.77 -4.60
N ASN A 52 -6.22 20.26 -5.82
CA ASN A 52 -6.52 18.87 -6.13
C ASN A 52 -5.21 18.12 -6.32
N LEU A 53 -5.17 16.89 -5.82
CA LEU A 53 -4.15 15.91 -6.12
C LEU A 53 -4.68 14.95 -7.18
N TYR A 54 -3.84 14.65 -8.16
CA TYR A 54 -4.18 13.84 -9.32
C TYR A 54 -3.25 12.65 -9.43
N TYR A 55 -3.77 11.54 -9.94
CA TYR A 55 -2.98 10.47 -10.53
C TYR A 55 -3.15 10.48 -12.05
N ASN A 56 -2.08 10.18 -12.78
CA ASN A 56 -2.07 10.15 -14.24
C ASN A 56 -2.35 8.72 -14.73
N PHE A 57 -3.62 8.42 -15.00
CA PHE A 57 -4.03 7.15 -15.60
C PHE A 57 -3.70 7.12 -17.11
N PRO A 58 -3.72 5.94 -17.77
CA PRO A 58 -3.46 5.83 -19.20
C PRO A 58 -4.39 6.69 -20.09
N TRP A 59 -5.59 7.01 -19.60
CA TRP A 59 -6.58 7.84 -20.31
C TRP A 59 -6.57 9.31 -19.88
N GLY A 60 -5.83 9.69 -18.84
CA GLY A 60 -5.74 11.06 -18.37
C GLY A 60 -5.62 11.21 -16.86
N LYS A 61 -5.61 12.46 -16.41
CA LYS A 61 -5.51 12.81 -14.99
C LYS A 61 -6.87 12.68 -14.31
N GLU A 62 -6.90 11.99 -13.18
CA GLU A 62 -8.07 11.93 -12.31
C GLU A 62 -7.73 12.37 -10.90
N THR A 63 -8.69 13.04 -10.25
CA THR A 63 -8.53 13.54 -8.88
C THR A 63 -8.60 12.39 -7.89
N VAL A 64 -7.57 12.23 -7.06
CA VAL A 64 -7.51 11.24 -5.98
C VAL A 64 -7.79 11.86 -4.61
N GLU A 65 -7.52 13.16 -4.45
CA GLU A 65 -7.73 13.86 -3.18
C GLU A 65 -7.91 15.37 -3.41
N THR A 66 -8.80 15.98 -2.65
CA THR A 66 -9.12 17.41 -2.72
C THR A 66 -8.85 18.07 -1.37
N LEU A 67 -8.16 19.20 -1.39
CA LEU A 67 -7.90 20.07 -0.25
C LEU A 67 -8.60 21.39 -0.46
N GLN A 68 -9.44 21.82 0.47
CA GLN A 68 -10.25 23.03 0.30
C GLN A 68 -10.32 23.86 1.58
N MET A 69 -10.10 25.17 1.46
CA MET A 69 -10.34 26.11 2.56
C MET A 69 -11.80 26.57 2.53
N LEU A 70 -12.56 26.16 3.55
CA LEU A 70 -13.99 26.42 3.65
C LEU A 70 -14.30 27.70 4.45
N GLY A 71 -13.32 28.21 5.21
CA GLY A 71 -13.52 29.37 6.08
C GLY A 71 -14.33 29.00 7.33
N ASP A 72 -15.05 29.96 7.88
CA ASP A 72 -15.88 29.80 9.09
C ASP A 72 -17.39 29.74 8.80
N ASN A 73 -17.80 30.08 7.57
CA ASN A 73 -19.20 30.14 7.14
C ASN A 73 -20.02 28.90 7.53
N GLU A 74 -19.50 27.71 7.26
CA GLU A 74 -20.19 26.45 7.57
C GLU A 74 -20.37 26.25 9.08
N LEU A 75 -19.38 26.64 9.90
CA LEU A 75 -19.50 26.58 11.35
C LEU A 75 -20.53 27.58 11.88
N LEU A 76 -20.53 28.80 11.33
CA LEU A 76 -21.49 29.84 11.70
C LEU A 76 -22.93 29.44 11.35
N GLN A 77 -23.12 28.77 10.21
CA GLN A 77 -24.42 28.24 9.80
C GLN A 77 -24.88 27.07 10.68
N MET A 78 -23.96 26.19 11.12
CA MET A 78 -24.30 25.07 12.00
C MET A 78 -24.67 25.49 13.42
N TYR A 79 -24.14 26.62 13.91
CA TYR A 79 -24.38 27.12 15.26
C TYR A 79 -24.93 28.55 15.28
N PRO A 80 -26.13 28.78 14.71
CA PRO A 80 -26.71 30.11 14.63
C PRO A 80 -26.97 30.67 16.03
N GLY A 81 -26.56 31.93 16.26
CA GLY A 81 -26.80 32.64 17.52
C GLY A 81 -25.93 32.21 18.71
N ASN A 82 -25.04 31.22 18.57
CA ASN A 82 -24.17 30.75 19.66
C ASN A 82 -22.68 30.72 19.27
N VAL A 83 -22.23 31.76 18.57
CA VAL A 83 -20.84 31.92 18.08
C VAL A 83 -19.81 31.86 19.22
N SER A 84 -20.21 32.24 20.44
CA SER A 84 -19.34 32.20 21.62
C SER A 84 -18.78 30.80 21.92
N ARG A 85 -19.53 29.74 21.59
CA ARG A 85 -19.10 28.33 21.75
C ARG A 85 -18.06 27.90 20.72
N LEU A 86 -17.97 28.60 19.59
CA LEU A 86 -17.02 28.29 18.51
C LEU A 86 -15.64 28.90 18.75
N TYR A 87 -15.48 29.75 19.76
CA TYR A 87 -14.22 30.46 19.96
C TYR A 87 -13.08 29.53 20.37
N GLY A 88 -12.10 29.41 19.48
CA GLY A 88 -10.78 28.85 19.77
C GLY A 88 -9.81 29.94 20.24
N ARG A 89 -8.70 29.53 20.85
CA ARG A 89 -7.60 30.43 21.21
C ARG A 89 -6.59 30.53 20.05
N ASP A 90 -6.34 31.74 19.55
CA ASP A 90 -5.18 32.08 18.70
C ASP A 90 -4.26 33.01 19.51
N GLY A 91 -3.30 32.40 20.21
CA GLY A 91 -2.46 33.08 21.19
C GLY A 91 -3.31 33.61 22.36
N ARG A 92 -3.39 34.94 22.49
CA ARG A 92 -4.18 35.62 23.53
C ARG A 92 -5.60 36.00 23.08
N LYS A 93 -5.94 35.84 21.79
CA LYS A 93 -7.24 36.23 21.23
C LYS A 93 -8.16 35.02 21.09
N HIS A 94 -9.45 35.26 21.24
CA HIS A 94 -10.50 34.32 20.92
C HIS A 94 -11.02 34.58 19.51
N VAL A 95 -11.03 33.55 18.66
CA VAL A 95 -11.43 33.66 17.25
C VAL A 95 -12.28 32.46 16.83
N VAL A 96 -13.20 32.67 15.89
CA VAL A 96 -13.87 31.55 15.22
C VAL A 96 -12.83 30.89 14.30
N PRO A 97 -12.63 29.57 14.36
CA PRO A 97 -11.67 28.91 13.52
C PRO A 97 -12.14 28.88 12.07
N HIS A 98 -11.19 28.99 11.15
CA HIS A 98 -11.37 28.60 9.77
C HIS A 98 -11.25 27.08 9.66
N VAL A 99 -11.98 26.54 8.69
CA VAL A 99 -11.99 25.12 8.37
C VAL A 99 -11.20 24.87 7.09
N LEU A 100 -10.24 23.95 7.17
CA LEU A 100 -9.57 23.32 6.04
C LEU A 100 -10.05 21.87 5.97
N SER A 101 -10.55 21.45 4.82
CA SER A 101 -10.96 20.07 4.59
C SER A 101 -10.00 19.39 3.63
N VAL A 102 -9.63 18.14 3.92
CA VAL A 102 -8.79 17.28 3.11
C VAL A 102 -9.55 15.98 2.90
N ASN A 103 -9.98 15.71 1.67
CA ASN A 103 -10.83 14.57 1.33
C ASN A 103 -10.17 13.69 0.28
N GLY A 104 -9.73 12.51 0.67
CA GLY A 104 -9.16 11.49 -0.19
C GLY A 104 -10.20 10.46 -0.64
N ASN A 105 -10.23 10.17 -1.94
CA ASN A 105 -10.93 9.02 -2.48
C ASN A 105 -9.99 7.80 -2.45
N LEU A 106 -10.14 6.97 -1.41
CA LEU A 106 -9.32 5.78 -1.24
C LEU A 106 -9.53 4.74 -2.34
N ASP A 107 -10.73 4.65 -2.93
CA ASP A 107 -11.00 3.66 -3.98
C ASP A 107 -10.25 4.04 -5.26
N SER A 108 -10.32 5.30 -5.67
CA SER A 108 -9.49 5.84 -6.76
C SER A 108 -7.99 5.75 -6.44
N GLY A 109 -7.61 5.91 -5.17
CA GLY A 109 -6.23 5.73 -4.72
C GLY A 109 -5.72 4.29 -4.84
N VAL A 110 -6.54 3.31 -4.47
CA VAL A 110 -6.23 1.88 -4.64
C VAL A 110 -6.07 1.56 -6.13
N LEU A 111 -6.98 2.04 -6.98
CA LEU A 111 -6.86 1.88 -8.43
C LEU A 111 -5.57 2.53 -8.95
N ALA A 112 -5.25 3.75 -8.52
CA ALA A 112 -4.02 4.42 -8.90
C ALA A 112 -2.77 3.58 -8.57
N TYR A 113 -2.67 3.02 -7.36
CA TYR A 113 -1.56 2.16 -6.99
C TYR A 113 -1.54 0.82 -7.73
N LEU A 114 -2.70 0.22 -8.02
CA LEU A 114 -2.76 -0.98 -8.84
C LEU A 114 -2.19 -0.72 -10.24
N TYR A 115 -2.61 0.38 -10.88
CA TYR A 115 -2.08 0.79 -12.19
C TYR A 115 -0.59 1.13 -12.13
N ASP A 116 -0.15 1.89 -11.12
CA ASP A 116 1.26 2.25 -10.93
C ASP A 116 2.15 1.02 -10.71
N SER A 117 1.60 -0.02 -10.07
CA SER A 117 2.34 -1.24 -9.75
C SER A 117 2.47 -2.24 -10.90
N MET A 118 1.61 -2.14 -11.91
CA MET A 118 1.51 -3.14 -12.99
C MET A 118 2.72 -3.04 -13.93
N GLN A 119 3.52 -4.09 -13.98
CA GLN A 119 4.64 -4.21 -14.92
C GLN A 119 4.46 -5.40 -15.83
N VAL A 120 4.81 -5.21 -17.11
CA VAL A 120 4.85 -6.27 -18.12
C VAL A 120 6.28 -6.34 -18.65
N SER A 121 6.97 -7.46 -18.40
CA SER A 121 8.32 -7.70 -18.91
C SER A 121 8.32 -8.85 -19.90
N GLU A 122 9.00 -8.68 -21.03
CA GLU A 122 9.26 -9.77 -21.96
C GLU A 122 10.37 -10.67 -21.40
N ASN A 123 10.07 -11.96 -21.19
CA ASN A 123 11.07 -12.91 -20.75
C ASN A 123 11.98 -13.30 -21.94
N GLY A 124 13.22 -12.80 -21.97
CA GLY A 124 14.19 -13.08 -23.03
C GLY A 124 14.74 -14.52 -23.11
N LEU A 125 14.29 -15.42 -22.23
CA LEU A 125 14.84 -16.78 -22.08
C LEU A 125 14.04 -17.89 -22.82
N ALA A 126 12.89 -17.58 -23.43
CA ALA A 126 12.06 -18.58 -24.09
C ALA A 126 12.16 -18.50 -25.63
N LYS A 127 12.76 -19.51 -26.25
CA LYS A 127 12.76 -19.73 -27.73
C LYS A 127 11.36 -20.06 -28.30
N LYS A 128 10.33 -20.17 -27.47
CA LYS A 128 8.92 -20.21 -27.88
C LYS A 128 8.27 -18.87 -27.53
N LYS A 129 7.75 -18.18 -28.55
CA LYS A 129 6.94 -16.93 -28.50
C LYS A 129 6.57 -16.45 -27.09
N ALA A 130 7.28 -15.43 -26.61
CA ALA A 130 6.76 -14.32 -25.81
C ALA A 130 5.79 -14.68 -24.66
N LEU A 131 6.28 -15.38 -23.61
CA LEU A 131 5.56 -15.36 -22.33
C LEU A 131 5.86 -14.03 -21.63
N GLN A 132 4.96 -13.06 -21.77
CA GLN A 132 5.04 -11.79 -21.05
C GLN A 132 4.75 -12.04 -19.56
N ARG A 133 5.74 -11.78 -18.70
CA ARG A 133 5.55 -11.83 -17.24
C ARG A 133 4.81 -10.58 -16.82
N LYS A 134 3.64 -10.76 -16.21
CA LYS A 134 2.88 -9.70 -15.55
C LYS A 134 3.13 -9.77 -14.05
N VAL A 135 3.35 -8.64 -13.42
CA VAL A 135 3.60 -8.56 -11.98
C VAL A 135 3.00 -7.28 -11.41
N LEU A 136 2.33 -7.39 -10.26
CA LEU A 136 1.89 -6.25 -9.46
C LEU A 136 2.96 -5.93 -8.42
N LYS A 137 3.82 -4.94 -8.70
CA LYS A 137 4.89 -4.52 -7.80
C LYS A 137 4.40 -3.54 -6.73
N LEU A 138 3.33 -3.88 -6.03
CA LEU A 138 2.81 -3.07 -4.93
C LEU A 138 3.91 -2.88 -3.87
N HIS A 139 3.98 -1.67 -3.31
CA HIS A 139 4.88 -1.39 -2.21
C HIS A 139 4.66 -2.41 -1.07
N PRO A 140 5.70 -2.90 -0.37
CA PRO A 140 5.55 -3.97 0.64
C PRO A 140 4.52 -3.68 1.73
N CYS A 141 4.34 -2.41 2.10
CA CYS A 141 3.31 -2.01 3.05
C CYS A 141 1.88 -2.20 2.51
N LEU A 142 1.67 -1.98 1.21
CA LEU A 142 0.36 -2.01 0.55
C LEU A 142 -0.01 -3.39 -0.02
N ALA A 143 0.96 -4.26 -0.27
CA ALA A 143 0.71 -5.60 -0.81
C ALA A 143 -0.27 -6.38 0.10
N PRO A 144 -1.40 -6.90 -0.41
CA PRO A 144 -2.44 -7.50 0.45
C PRO A 144 -1.96 -8.80 1.10
N ILE A 145 -1.16 -9.57 0.36
CA ILE A 145 -0.55 -10.81 0.79
C ILE A 145 0.96 -10.59 0.81
N LYS A 146 1.61 -10.89 1.93
CA LYS A 146 3.05 -10.71 2.08
C LYS A 146 3.79 -11.94 1.59
N VAL A 147 3.26 -13.12 1.93
CA VAL A 147 3.94 -14.40 1.71
C VAL A 147 2.96 -15.42 1.16
N ALA A 148 3.39 -16.26 0.22
CA ALA A 148 2.71 -17.48 -0.16
C ALA A 148 3.50 -18.69 0.36
N LEU A 149 2.79 -19.68 0.89
CA LEU A 149 3.38 -20.88 1.48
C LEU A 149 2.90 -22.13 0.75
N ASP A 150 3.83 -22.83 0.10
CA ASP A 150 3.55 -23.97 -0.77
C ASP A 150 4.34 -25.21 -0.37
N MET A 151 3.82 -26.37 -0.76
CA MET A 151 4.51 -27.65 -0.61
C MET A 151 5.22 -28.03 -1.91
N GLY A 152 6.48 -28.44 -1.78
CA GLY A 152 7.29 -29.02 -2.84
C GLY A 152 7.21 -30.55 -2.83
N ARG A 153 8.33 -31.18 -3.18
CA ARG A 153 8.47 -32.65 -3.15
C ARG A 153 8.65 -33.14 -1.72
N GLY A 154 8.00 -34.24 -1.37
CA GLY A 154 8.16 -34.93 -0.09
C GLY A 154 6.86 -35.52 0.45
N PRO A 155 6.87 -36.08 1.67
CA PRO A 155 5.72 -36.70 2.28
C PRO A 155 4.63 -35.67 2.62
N ALA A 156 3.50 -35.72 1.92
CA ALA A 156 2.48 -34.66 1.94
C ALA A 156 1.91 -34.36 3.35
N VAL A 157 1.79 -35.36 4.22
CA VAL A 157 1.24 -35.19 5.57
C VAL A 157 2.19 -34.38 6.46
N GLU A 158 3.48 -34.74 6.44
CA GLU A 158 4.53 -34.10 7.25
C GLU A 158 4.79 -32.67 6.76
N LEU A 159 4.91 -32.47 5.44
CA LEU A 159 5.06 -31.13 4.86
C LEU A 159 3.88 -30.23 5.22
N ARG A 160 2.65 -30.77 5.21
CA ARG A 160 1.45 -30.02 5.58
C ARG A 160 1.47 -29.59 7.04
N GLN A 161 1.95 -30.45 7.95
CA GLN A 161 2.07 -30.08 9.37
C GLN A 161 3.05 -28.92 9.56
N VAL A 162 4.23 -28.99 8.93
CA VAL A 162 5.22 -27.90 8.97
C VAL A 162 4.64 -26.60 8.38
N CYS A 163 3.92 -26.68 7.26
CA CYS A 163 3.25 -25.52 6.68
C CYS A 163 2.20 -24.92 7.63
N GLN A 164 1.41 -25.74 8.32
CA GLN A 164 0.39 -25.26 9.27
C GLN A 164 1.01 -24.54 10.48
N GLU A 165 2.11 -25.09 11.01
CA GLU A 165 2.84 -24.47 12.12
C GLU A 165 3.44 -23.13 11.70
N LEU A 166 4.13 -23.09 10.56
CA LEU A 166 4.71 -21.85 10.03
C LEU A 166 3.64 -20.82 9.68
N PHE A 167 2.53 -21.24 9.08
CA PHE A 167 1.39 -20.36 8.78
C PHE A 167 0.85 -19.70 10.05
N LYS A 168 0.66 -20.48 11.11
CA LYS A 168 0.23 -19.97 12.41
C LYS A 168 1.24 -18.98 13.00
N GLU A 169 2.52 -19.33 13.00
CA GLU A 169 3.59 -18.46 13.52
C GLU A 169 3.63 -17.13 12.77
N LEU A 170 3.52 -17.14 11.44
CA LEU A 170 3.54 -15.91 10.63
C LEU A 170 2.30 -15.04 10.88
N LEU A 171 1.11 -15.65 11.02
CA LEU A 171 -0.12 -14.91 11.35
C LEU A 171 -0.08 -14.28 12.74
N GLU A 172 0.47 -14.98 13.74
CA GLU A 172 0.66 -14.44 15.10
C GLU A 172 1.58 -13.20 15.11
N ASN A 173 2.41 -13.04 14.08
CA ASN A 173 3.27 -11.87 13.88
C ASN A 173 2.71 -10.86 12.86
N GLU A 174 1.41 -10.90 12.59
CA GLU A 174 0.68 -9.99 11.69
C GLU A 174 1.19 -9.99 10.24
N ILE A 175 1.79 -11.09 9.79
CA ILE A 175 2.22 -11.27 8.40
C ILE A 175 1.09 -11.96 7.64
N SER A 176 0.49 -11.27 6.66
CA SER A 176 -0.54 -11.87 5.81
C SER A 176 0.05 -12.98 4.92
N VAL A 177 -0.43 -14.22 5.09
CA VAL A 177 0.05 -15.39 4.35
C VAL A 177 -1.05 -16.00 3.48
N TRP A 178 -0.70 -16.39 2.27
CA TRP A 178 -1.53 -17.22 1.39
C TRP A 178 -1.21 -18.71 1.62
N PRO A 179 -2.19 -19.53 2.03
CA PRO A 179 -1.99 -20.94 2.32
C PRO A 179 -2.04 -21.81 1.05
N GLY A 180 -1.07 -21.65 0.15
CA GLY A 180 -0.99 -22.37 -1.13
C GLY A 180 -0.97 -23.90 -0.97
N TYR A 181 -0.43 -24.41 0.14
CA TYR A 181 -0.46 -25.83 0.51
C TYR A 181 -1.86 -26.45 0.70
N LEU A 182 -2.92 -25.64 0.76
CA LEU A 182 -4.32 -26.08 0.80
C LEU A 182 -4.94 -26.23 -0.60
N GLU A 183 -4.28 -25.73 -1.65
CA GLU A 183 -4.78 -25.85 -3.02
C GLU A 183 -4.78 -27.32 -3.46
N THR A 184 -5.91 -27.77 -4.01
CA THR A 184 -6.11 -29.15 -4.47
C THR A 184 -5.71 -29.36 -5.93
N MET A 185 -5.60 -28.26 -6.70
CA MET A 185 -5.19 -28.29 -8.09
C MET A 185 -3.67 -28.40 -8.20
N GLN A 186 -3.20 -29.43 -8.91
CA GLN A 186 -1.78 -29.56 -9.23
C GLN A 186 -1.39 -28.48 -10.23
N SER A 187 -0.60 -27.51 -9.77
CA SER A 187 0.02 -26.48 -10.60
C SER A 187 1.53 -26.68 -10.62
N SER A 188 2.17 -26.41 -11.76
CA SER A 188 3.64 -26.39 -11.80
C SER A 188 4.17 -25.21 -10.97
N LEU A 189 5.42 -25.32 -10.51
CA LEU A 189 6.05 -24.27 -9.70
C LEU A 189 6.15 -22.94 -10.47
N GLU A 190 6.37 -22.99 -11.78
CA GLU A 190 6.40 -21.81 -12.65
C GLU A 190 5.01 -21.15 -12.77
N GLN A 191 3.94 -21.96 -12.82
CA GLN A 191 2.56 -21.45 -12.82
C GLN A 191 2.24 -20.75 -11.50
N LEU A 192 2.65 -21.33 -10.37
CA LEU A 192 2.50 -20.71 -9.05
C LEU A 192 3.26 -19.38 -8.95
N TYR A 193 4.51 -19.32 -9.41
CA TYR A 193 5.27 -18.07 -9.42
C TYR A 193 4.61 -16.99 -10.27
N THR A 194 4.07 -17.35 -11.42
CA THR A 194 3.34 -16.41 -12.29
C THR A 194 2.10 -15.90 -11.58
N LYS A 195 1.30 -16.78 -10.98
CA LYS A 195 0.12 -16.44 -10.17
C LYS A 195 0.48 -15.49 -9.02
N TYR A 196 1.53 -15.78 -8.26
CA TYR A 196 1.91 -14.96 -7.11
C TYR A 196 2.51 -13.61 -7.50
N ASP A 197 3.23 -13.55 -8.63
CA ASP A 197 3.69 -12.29 -9.21
C ASP A 197 2.48 -11.41 -9.62
N GLU A 198 1.48 -12.00 -10.28
CA GLU A 198 0.23 -11.31 -10.66
C GLU A 198 -0.62 -10.90 -9.45
N MET A 199 -0.59 -11.66 -8.36
CA MET A 199 -1.22 -11.30 -7.08
C MET A 199 -0.42 -10.26 -6.27
N GLY A 200 0.82 -9.96 -6.68
CA GLY A 200 1.71 -9.03 -6.00
C GLY A 200 2.29 -9.52 -4.66
N VAL A 201 2.29 -10.83 -4.42
CA VAL A 201 2.85 -11.47 -3.22
C VAL A 201 4.35 -11.21 -3.16
N LEU A 202 4.88 -10.78 -2.02
CA LEU A 202 6.30 -10.36 -1.92
C LEU A 202 7.27 -11.54 -1.95
N PHE A 203 6.94 -12.61 -1.23
CA PHE A 203 7.77 -13.80 -1.15
C PHE A 203 6.96 -15.09 -1.31
N THR A 204 7.52 -16.06 -2.03
CA THR A 204 7.00 -17.43 -2.08
C THR A 204 7.95 -18.34 -1.31
N ILE A 205 7.43 -19.08 -0.34
CA ILE A 205 8.17 -20.07 0.45
C ILE A 205 7.74 -21.45 -0.01
N LEU A 206 8.72 -22.29 -0.36
CA LEU A 206 8.51 -23.69 -0.69
C LEU A 206 9.08 -24.57 0.42
N ILE A 207 8.22 -25.39 1.01
CA ILE A 207 8.56 -26.40 2.03
C ILE A 207 8.69 -27.76 1.34
N SER A 208 9.83 -28.44 1.49
CA SER A 208 10.08 -29.74 0.85
C SER A 208 10.73 -30.73 1.81
N ASP A 209 11.02 -31.93 1.33
CA ASP A 209 11.90 -32.92 1.96
C ASP A 209 13.15 -32.32 2.65
N ALA A 210 13.88 -31.43 1.97
CA ALA A 210 15.02 -30.72 2.55
C ALA A 210 14.67 -29.98 3.85
N THR A 211 13.46 -29.40 3.94
CA THR A 211 12.99 -28.74 5.16
C THR A 211 12.84 -29.74 6.31
N LEU A 212 12.39 -30.96 6.04
CA LEU A 212 12.25 -32.02 7.05
C LEU A 212 13.62 -32.56 7.48
N GLU A 213 14.57 -32.68 6.56
CA GLU A 213 15.89 -33.25 6.82
C GLU A 213 16.84 -32.29 7.54
N ASN A 214 16.87 -31.01 7.11
CA ASN A 214 17.87 -30.04 7.55
C ASN A 214 17.32 -28.64 7.85
N GLY A 215 15.99 -28.48 7.86
CA GLY A 215 15.33 -27.21 8.22
C GLY A 215 15.46 -26.12 7.16
N LEU A 216 15.94 -26.43 5.95
CA LEU A 216 16.10 -25.44 4.88
C LEU A 216 14.83 -25.30 4.05
N VAL A 217 14.42 -24.05 3.82
CA VAL A 217 13.31 -23.67 2.95
C VAL A 217 13.81 -22.87 1.76
N GLN A 218 13.10 -22.94 0.63
CA GLN A 218 13.39 -22.09 -0.51
C GLN A 218 12.49 -20.85 -0.48
N LEU A 219 13.10 -19.67 -0.49
CA LEU A 219 12.43 -18.37 -0.54
C LEU A 219 12.66 -17.74 -1.91
N ARG A 220 11.60 -17.35 -2.61
CA ARG A 220 11.68 -16.58 -3.87
C ARG A 220 11.18 -15.17 -3.65
N SER A 221 11.93 -14.15 -4.09
CA SER A 221 11.49 -12.75 -4.09
C SER A 221 10.72 -12.40 -5.37
N ARG A 222 9.60 -11.66 -5.24
CA ARG A 222 8.83 -11.09 -6.36
C ARG A 222 9.65 -10.12 -7.21
N ASP A 223 10.43 -9.27 -6.55
CA ASP A 223 11.05 -8.11 -7.19
C ASP A 223 12.28 -8.51 -8.01
N THR A 224 13.10 -9.42 -7.47
CA THR A 224 14.32 -9.91 -8.13
C THR A 224 14.14 -11.24 -8.85
N THR A 225 13.09 -12.00 -8.53
CA THR A 225 12.86 -13.40 -8.99
C THR A 225 13.91 -14.41 -8.52
N LEU A 226 14.88 -13.97 -7.71
CA LEU A 226 15.93 -14.81 -7.16
C LEU A 226 15.35 -15.79 -6.13
N LYS A 227 15.94 -16.98 -6.10
CA LYS A 227 15.64 -18.04 -5.14
C LYS A 227 16.81 -18.16 -4.19
N GLU A 228 16.54 -18.06 -2.90
CA GLU A 228 17.50 -18.21 -1.83
C GLU A 228 17.08 -19.35 -0.93
N THR A 229 18.06 -20.02 -0.32
CA THR A 229 17.80 -21.07 0.66
C THR A 229 18.12 -20.51 2.05
N MET A 230 17.18 -20.67 2.97
CA MET A 230 17.35 -20.19 4.34
C MET A 230 16.79 -21.20 5.34
N HIS A 231 17.33 -21.21 6.56
CA HIS A 231 16.79 -22.04 7.62
C HIS A 231 15.44 -21.49 8.10
N ILE A 232 14.46 -22.36 8.30
CA ILE A 232 13.07 -22.00 8.67
C ILE A 232 13.02 -21.12 9.93
N SER A 233 13.89 -21.37 10.91
CA SER A 233 13.95 -20.56 12.14
C SER A 233 14.34 -19.09 11.93
N ARG A 234 15.01 -18.74 10.83
CA ARG A 234 15.41 -17.35 10.51
C ARG A 234 14.39 -16.59 9.67
N LEU A 235 13.43 -17.32 9.11
CA LEU A 235 12.47 -16.80 8.13
C LEU A 235 11.58 -15.70 8.72
N LYS A 236 11.00 -15.95 9.90
CA LYS A 236 10.16 -14.96 10.59
C LYS A 236 10.90 -13.65 10.81
N ASP A 237 12.07 -13.71 11.43
CA ASP A 237 12.85 -12.51 11.76
C ASP A 237 13.27 -11.74 10.50
N PHE A 238 13.61 -12.46 9.44
CA PHE A 238 13.89 -11.86 8.14
C PHE A 238 12.67 -11.09 7.60
N LEU A 239 11.49 -11.71 7.60
CA LEU A 239 10.26 -11.09 7.10
C LEU A 239 9.87 -9.87 7.93
N ILE A 240 9.93 -9.94 9.26
CA ILE A 240 9.64 -8.81 10.16
C ILE A 240 10.60 -7.65 9.86
N LYS A 241 11.91 -7.92 9.76
CA LYS A 241 12.92 -6.91 9.43
C LYS A 241 12.64 -6.29 8.07
N TYR A 242 12.32 -7.09 7.05
CA TYR A 242 11.99 -6.60 5.71
C TYR A 242 10.79 -5.65 5.73
N MET A 243 9.69 -6.03 6.40
CA MET A 243 8.50 -5.17 6.50
C MET A 243 8.77 -3.89 7.30
N SER A 244 9.57 -3.96 8.36
CA SER A 244 9.93 -2.78 9.15
C SER A 244 10.79 -1.79 8.36
N ALA A 245 11.77 -2.29 7.59
CA ALA A 245 12.61 -1.46 6.72
C ALA A 245 11.77 -0.79 5.63
N ALA A 246 10.85 -1.54 5.01
CA ALA A 246 9.97 -1.01 3.97
C ALA A 246 9.00 0.06 4.48
N LYS A 247 8.62 0.06 5.77
CA LYS A 247 7.79 1.16 6.34
C LYS A 247 8.55 2.48 6.43
N ASN A 248 9.87 2.44 6.55
CA ASN A 248 10.72 3.60 6.79
C ASN A 248 11.22 4.28 5.50
N THR A 249 11.20 3.56 4.38
CA THR A 249 11.40 4.08 3.02
C THR A 249 10.09 4.63 2.46
#